data_AF-A0A4Q5UAG1-F1
#
_entry.id   AF-A0A4Q5UAG1-F1
#
_cell.length_a   1.000
_cell.length_b   1.000
_cell.length_c   1.000
_cell.angle_alpha   90.00
_cell.angle_beta   90.00
_cell.angle_gamma   90.00
#
_symmetry.space_group_name_H-M   'P 1'
#
loop_
_entity.id
_entity.type
_entity.pdbx_description
1 polymer ?
#
loop_
_entity_poly.entity_id
_entity_poly.type
_entity_poly.pdbx_seq_one_letter_code
_entity_poly.pdbx_strand_id
1 'polypeptide(L)'
;MFVLTITIVRKSKLFRIFMAGFTHFSQYCNALLNKLTGMKTILTSFLVLLFTAGHSQIPDQVYMPDIRTVTLTRAGDALSYPILTLNSGDQLQLDFDDLAGGYKNLYYTFLLCNTDWSVSNLPSFDYIKGFQSTRITNYRNSSISEIPYTHYQATIPDRSSVPSRSGNYMLKVFRNNDTADLLFTKRFLVVDSRVSIAAQIKQPFNSQYFLTDQRVQVVVNTANARINTMSPQDLKIVVLQNNIWNTAAMVDRPGIYRGNYFEYNDDQTSFPSGREWRWIDLRSLRLLSDRMDRIVDTARRTDVYVRPESQRSQQVYFYYRDQNGRYVIENTDGNNPLWQSDYAYVHFTFAPPGGRAFAGKDLYVFGELTNYRADDNSRMIYNADKGVYESTLYLKQGYYNYSYVIADSRNPVLNRFSLDNTEGNFTNTENVYTVLVYYRGFGSRSDELLGYTTVSSMIAR
;
A
#
# COMPACT_ATOMS: atom_id res chain seq x y z
N MET A 1 -101.88 -7.56 -28.41
CA MET A 1 -102.55 -7.07 -27.19
C MET A 1 -101.91 -7.83 -26.02
N PHE A 2 -101.17 -7.11 -25.16
CA PHE A 2 -100.35 -7.59 -24.01
C PHE A 2 -99.14 -8.45 -24.42
N VAL A 3 -97.87 -8.19 -24.11
CA VAL A 3 -97.17 -7.53 -22.99
C VAL A 3 -95.78 -7.09 -23.53
N LEU A 4 -95.48 -5.83 -23.81
CA LEU A 4 -94.98 -4.76 -22.92
C LEU A 4 -93.98 -5.20 -21.84
N THR A 5 -92.81 -4.56 -21.77
CA THR A 5 -92.03 -4.36 -20.52
C THR A 5 -90.99 -5.41 -20.06
N ILE A 6 -90.08 -5.90 -20.90
CA ILE A 6 -88.81 -6.52 -20.40
C ILE A 6 -87.55 -6.01 -21.13
N THR A 7 -87.65 -4.99 -21.98
CA THR A 7 -86.53 -4.54 -22.83
C THR A 7 -85.59 -3.51 -22.18
N ILE A 8 -85.87 -2.95 -21.00
CA ILE A 8 -85.12 -1.78 -20.48
C ILE A 8 -84.33 -2.04 -19.18
N VAL A 9 -84.66 -3.06 -18.38
CA VAL A 9 -84.02 -3.28 -17.06
C VAL A 9 -82.75 -4.14 -17.12
N ARG A 10 -82.59 -5.01 -18.14
CA ARG A 10 -81.40 -5.90 -18.23
C ARG A 10 -80.16 -5.23 -18.85
N LYS A 11 -80.30 -4.22 -19.71
CA LYS A 11 -79.15 -3.52 -20.32
C LYS A 11 -78.49 -2.51 -19.38
N SER A 12 -79.22 -1.89 -18.44
CA SER A 12 -78.64 -0.91 -17.50
C SER A 12 -77.82 -1.55 -16.37
N LYS A 13 -78.23 -2.75 -15.89
CA LYS A 13 -77.45 -3.52 -14.92
C LYS A 13 -76.15 -4.08 -15.53
N LEU A 14 -76.19 -4.63 -16.74
CA LEU A 14 -74.96 -5.12 -17.39
C LEU A 14 -73.95 -3.99 -17.67
N PHE A 15 -74.42 -2.81 -18.09
CA PHE A 15 -73.54 -1.67 -18.38
C PHE A 15 -72.94 -1.06 -17.11
N ARG A 16 -73.70 -1.00 -16.00
CA ARG A 16 -73.16 -0.58 -14.68
C ARG A 16 -72.17 -1.58 -14.09
N ILE A 17 -72.38 -2.89 -14.29
CA ILE A 17 -71.42 -3.93 -13.87
C ILE A 17 -70.13 -3.86 -14.70
N PHE A 18 -70.24 -3.60 -16.02
CA PHE A 18 -69.08 -3.45 -16.89
C PHE A 18 -68.24 -2.20 -16.55
N MET A 19 -68.88 -1.05 -16.28
CA MET A 19 -68.17 0.16 -15.87
C MET A 19 -67.57 0.04 -14.46
N ALA A 20 -68.26 -0.58 -13.50
CA ALA A 20 -67.73 -0.80 -12.14
C ALA A 20 -66.51 -1.73 -12.16
N GLY A 21 -66.52 -2.76 -13.02
CA GLY A 21 -65.38 -3.65 -13.25
C GLY A 21 -64.18 -2.93 -13.85
N PHE A 22 -64.39 -1.97 -14.76
CA PHE A 22 -63.32 -1.18 -15.38
C PHE A 22 -62.67 -0.20 -14.40
N THR A 23 -63.46 0.45 -13.54
CA THR A 23 -62.93 1.33 -12.47
C THR A 23 -62.17 0.54 -11.40
N HIS A 24 -62.64 -0.66 -11.04
CA HIS A 24 -61.89 -1.53 -10.12
C HIS A 24 -60.60 -2.05 -10.76
N PHE A 25 -60.63 -2.46 -12.03
CA PHE A 25 -59.43 -2.94 -12.74
C PHE A 25 -58.39 -1.82 -12.89
N SER A 26 -58.82 -0.59 -13.20
CA SER A 26 -57.94 0.59 -13.25
C SER A 26 -57.31 0.93 -11.89
N GLN A 27 -58.06 0.86 -10.78
CA GLN A 27 -57.52 1.04 -9.44
C GLN A 27 -56.52 -0.05 -9.05
N TYR A 28 -56.79 -1.32 -9.41
CA TYR A 28 -55.86 -2.43 -9.18
C TYR A 28 -54.57 -2.28 -10.01
N CYS A 29 -54.67 -1.87 -11.28
CA CYS A 29 -53.50 -1.60 -12.12
C CYS A 29 -52.65 -0.44 -11.59
N ASN A 30 -53.26 0.67 -11.16
CA ASN A 30 -52.53 1.80 -10.57
C ASN A 30 -51.91 1.47 -9.21
N ALA A 31 -52.57 0.65 -8.39
CA ALA A 31 -52.01 0.15 -7.13
C ALA A 31 -50.82 -0.81 -7.36
N LEU A 32 -50.87 -1.63 -8.40
CA LEU A 32 -49.75 -2.50 -8.80
C LEU A 32 -48.57 -1.68 -9.36
N LEU A 33 -48.85 -0.68 -10.20
CA LEU A 33 -47.84 0.23 -10.74
C LEU A 33 -47.15 1.03 -9.64
N ASN A 34 -47.89 1.54 -8.66
CA ASN A 34 -47.31 2.25 -7.50
C ASN A 34 -46.50 1.34 -6.56
N LYS A 35 -46.91 0.07 -6.41
CA LYS A 35 -46.09 -0.93 -5.69
C LYS A 35 -44.80 -1.26 -6.45
N LEU A 36 -44.86 -1.38 -7.78
CA LEU A 36 -43.71 -1.64 -8.64
C LEU A 36 -42.73 -0.45 -8.70
N THR A 37 -43.22 0.80 -8.71
CA THR A 37 -42.36 1.99 -8.62
C THR A 37 -41.75 2.14 -7.25
N GLY A 38 -42.52 1.91 -6.18
CA GLY A 38 -42.02 1.90 -4.79
C GLY A 38 -40.91 0.87 -4.57
N MET A 39 -41.09 -0.35 -5.09
CA MET A 39 -40.10 -1.43 -5.01
C MET A 39 -38.83 -1.12 -5.83
N LYS A 40 -38.96 -0.43 -6.97
CA LYS A 40 -37.80 0.08 -7.74
C LYS A 40 -37.04 1.15 -6.97
N THR A 41 -37.72 2.12 -6.35
CA THR A 41 -37.06 3.16 -5.53
C THR A 41 -36.33 2.58 -4.31
N ILE A 42 -36.93 1.57 -3.64
CA ILE A 42 -36.30 0.88 -2.52
C ILE A 42 -35.09 0.06 -3.00
N LEU A 43 -35.20 -0.62 -4.15
CA LEU A 43 -34.10 -1.38 -4.73
C LEU A 43 -32.96 -0.46 -5.22
N THR A 44 -33.27 0.71 -5.79
CA THR A 44 -32.26 1.71 -6.17
C THR A 44 -31.64 2.39 -4.95
N SER A 45 -32.39 2.68 -3.88
CA SER A 45 -31.80 3.18 -2.63
C SER A 45 -30.92 2.11 -1.96
N PHE A 46 -31.31 0.84 -2.02
CA PHE A 46 -30.49 -0.26 -1.51
C PHE A 46 -29.24 -0.48 -2.37
N LEU A 47 -29.34 -0.30 -3.69
CA LEU A 47 -28.20 -0.35 -4.62
C LEU A 47 -27.25 0.85 -4.41
N VAL A 48 -27.77 2.05 -4.18
CA VAL A 48 -26.97 3.25 -3.87
C VAL A 48 -26.30 3.14 -2.49
N LEU A 49 -26.94 2.52 -1.50
CA LEU A 49 -26.31 2.18 -0.21
C LEU A 49 -25.26 1.06 -0.34
N LEU A 50 -25.43 0.12 -1.27
CA LEU A 50 -24.40 -0.88 -1.60
C LEU A 50 -23.21 -0.26 -2.37
N PHE A 51 -23.39 0.84 -3.09
CA PHE A 51 -22.28 1.61 -3.69
C PHE A 51 -21.53 2.49 -2.69
N THR A 52 -22.07 2.70 -1.48
CA THR A 52 -21.28 3.21 -0.33
C THR A 52 -20.59 2.11 0.46
N ALA A 53 -20.45 0.89 -0.12
CA ALA A 53 -19.48 -0.09 0.38
C ALA A 53 -18.12 0.60 0.50
N GLY A 54 -17.59 0.58 1.72
CA GLY A 54 -16.62 1.55 2.21
C GLY A 54 -15.49 1.83 1.24
N HIS A 55 -15.14 3.11 1.11
CA HIS A 55 -13.80 3.48 0.67
C HIS A 55 -12.81 2.80 1.62
N SER A 56 -12.31 1.63 1.22
CA SER A 56 -11.15 1.03 1.83
C SER A 56 -10.05 2.07 1.73
N GLN A 57 -9.68 2.67 2.85
CA GLN A 57 -8.64 3.67 2.88
C GLN A 57 -7.35 2.98 2.45
N ILE A 58 -6.70 3.53 1.42
CA ILE A 58 -5.47 2.96 0.91
C ILE A 58 -4.40 3.20 1.98
N PRO A 59 -3.73 2.15 2.49
CA PRO A 59 -2.92 2.30 3.70
C PRO A 59 -1.68 3.19 3.56
N ASP A 60 -1.09 3.25 2.36
CA ASP A 60 -0.04 4.21 2.00
C ASP A 60 -0.51 5.05 0.81
N GLN A 61 -0.94 6.28 1.10
CA GLN A 61 -1.33 7.22 0.06
C GLN A 61 -1.14 8.65 0.52
N VAL A 62 -0.60 9.46 -0.38
CA VAL A 62 -0.60 10.92 -0.25
C VAL A 62 -1.77 11.46 -1.08
N TYR A 63 -2.65 12.22 -0.44
CA TYR A 63 -3.86 12.78 -1.06
C TYR A 63 -3.64 14.23 -1.55
N MET A 64 -2.67 14.93 -0.97
CA MET A 64 -2.36 16.32 -1.29
C MET A 64 -1.06 16.42 -2.09
N PRO A 65 -1.03 17.05 -3.27
CA PRO A 65 0.15 17.09 -4.14
C PRO A 65 1.34 17.85 -3.55
N ASP A 66 1.07 18.79 -2.65
CA ASP A 66 2.06 19.62 -1.96
C ASP A 66 2.76 18.86 -0.83
N ILE A 67 2.20 17.74 -0.37
CA ILE A 67 2.83 16.92 0.66
C ILE A 67 3.80 15.95 -0.02
N ARG A 68 5.06 15.98 0.40
CA ARG A 68 6.14 15.18 -0.20
C ARG A 68 7.03 14.55 0.85
N THR A 69 7.78 13.54 0.42
CA THR A 69 8.83 12.89 1.21
C THR A 69 8.31 12.37 2.56
N VAL A 70 7.17 11.66 2.51
CA VAL A 70 6.54 11.10 3.72
C VAL A 70 7.26 9.82 4.15
N THR A 71 8.07 9.92 5.19
CA THR A 71 8.81 8.80 5.79
C THR A 71 8.28 8.47 7.18
N LEU A 72 8.19 7.17 7.48
CA LEU A 72 7.87 6.67 8.82
C LEU A 72 8.81 5.51 9.12
N THR A 73 9.77 5.73 10.02
CA THR A 73 10.82 4.77 10.35
C THR A 73 10.98 4.66 11.86
N ARG A 74 11.78 3.74 12.38
CA ARG A 74 12.18 3.76 13.79
C ARG A 74 13.05 4.97 14.07
N ALA A 75 12.86 5.57 15.24
CA ALA A 75 13.67 6.70 15.68
C ALA A 75 15.16 6.30 15.73
N GLY A 76 16.01 7.06 15.03
CA GLY A 76 17.45 6.81 14.93
C GLY A 76 17.88 5.83 13.82
N ASP A 77 16.94 5.22 13.10
CA ASP A 77 17.25 4.33 11.96
C ASP A 77 16.36 4.68 10.75
N ALA A 78 16.91 5.49 9.83
CA ALA A 78 16.22 5.98 8.65
C ALA A 78 15.95 4.91 7.57
N LEU A 79 16.53 3.72 7.70
CA LEU A 79 16.31 2.61 6.77
C LEU A 79 15.48 1.48 7.41
N SER A 80 14.95 1.66 8.61
CA SER A 80 14.15 0.64 9.29
C SER A 80 12.70 0.59 8.81
N TYR A 81 12.09 -0.59 8.94
CA TYR A 81 10.65 -0.74 8.74
C TYR A 81 9.88 -0.30 10.00
N PRO A 82 8.74 0.41 9.90
CA PRO A 82 8.03 0.96 11.05
C PRO A 82 7.27 -0.12 11.84
N ILE A 83 7.98 -0.82 12.72
CA ILE A 83 7.44 -1.81 13.65
C ILE A 83 7.72 -1.35 15.09
N LEU A 84 6.67 -1.23 15.90
CA LEU A 84 6.74 -0.99 17.34
C LEU A 84 6.48 -2.28 18.11
N THR A 85 7.16 -2.49 19.23
CA THR A 85 6.80 -3.54 20.18
C THR A 85 5.78 -3.02 21.18
N LEU A 86 4.70 -3.77 21.42
CA LEU A 86 3.66 -3.40 22.37
C LEU A 86 4.25 -3.30 23.79
N ASN A 87 3.90 -2.24 24.52
CA ASN A 87 4.41 -1.95 25.86
C ASN A 87 5.95 -1.78 25.95
N SER A 88 6.64 -1.48 24.85
CA SER A 88 8.06 -1.12 24.87
C SER A 88 8.27 0.40 24.84
N GLY A 89 9.54 0.82 24.94
CA GLY A 89 9.96 2.20 24.71
C GLY A 89 10.26 2.52 23.25
N ASP A 90 9.92 1.63 22.30
CA ASP A 90 10.18 1.84 20.88
C ASP A 90 9.41 3.07 20.40
N GLN A 91 10.05 3.83 19.52
CA GLN A 91 9.46 5.01 18.91
C GLN A 91 9.70 5.00 17.40
N LEU A 92 8.73 5.49 16.65
CA LEU A 92 8.81 5.82 15.25
C LEU A 92 9.02 7.32 15.09
N GLN A 93 9.75 7.68 14.04
CA GLN A 93 9.93 9.04 13.57
C GLN A 93 9.12 9.21 12.28
N LEU A 94 8.17 10.14 12.31
CA LEU A 94 7.44 10.61 11.14
C LEU A 94 8.08 11.90 10.65
N ASP A 95 8.43 11.95 9.37
CA ASP A 95 8.91 13.16 8.72
C ASP A 95 8.19 13.35 7.37
N PHE A 96 7.86 14.59 7.03
CA PHE A 96 7.29 14.95 5.72
C PHE A 96 7.43 16.44 5.46
N ASP A 97 7.37 16.83 4.19
CA ASP A 97 7.40 18.23 3.77
C ASP A 97 6.05 18.68 3.23
N ASP A 98 5.80 19.97 3.41
CA ASP A 98 4.69 20.69 2.81
C ASP A 98 5.22 21.83 1.92
N LEU A 99 5.13 21.64 0.61
CA LEU A 99 5.66 22.55 -0.40
C LEU A 99 4.81 23.81 -0.58
N ALA A 100 3.57 23.83 -0.09
CA ALA A 100 2.78 25.07 -0.06
C ALA A 100 3.36 26.09 0.93
N GLY A 101 4.20 25.61 1.86
CA GLY A 101 4.80 26.39 2.92
C GLY A 101 3.78 26.93 3.94
N GLY A 102 4.31 27.71 4.86
CA GLY A 102 3.53 28.33 5.92
C GLY A 102 3.14 27.35 7.04
N TYR A 103 2.63 27.93 8.12
CA TYR A 103 2.18 27.16 9.27
C TYR A 103 0.80 26.55 9.01
N LYS A 104 0.68 25.23 9.17
CA LYS A 104 -0.60 24.51 9.17
C LYS A 104 -0.80 23.78 10.50
N ASN A 105 -2.04 23.78 10.97
CA ASN A 105 -2.38 23.08 12.20
C ASN A 105 -2.66 21.60 11.90
N LEU A 106 -1.65 20.75 12.06
CA LEU A 106 -1.70 19.33 11.70
C LEU A 106 -1.89 18.43 12.91
N TYR A 107 -2.65 17.35 12.72
CA TYR A 107 -2.94 16.33 13.72
C TYR A 107 -2.73 14.95 13.12
N TYR A 108 -2.45 13.97 13.97
CA TYR A 108 -2.44 12.58 13.57
C TYR A 108 -3.30 11.71 14.49
N THR A 109 -3.78 10.58 13.95
CA THR A 109 -4.47 9.51 14.68
C THR A 109 -4.04 8.14 14.13
N PHE A 110 -4.42 7.07 14.83
CA PHE A 110 -4.18 5.70 14.40
C PHE A 110 -5.49 4.96 14.17
N LEU A 111 -5.52 4.13 13.13
CA LEU A 111 -6.64 3.24 12.84
C LEU A 111 -6.15 1.79 12.87
N LEU A 112 -6.71 0.97 13.76
CA LEU A 112 -6.39 -0.45 13.85
C LEU A 112 -7.02 -1.21 12.69
N CYS A 113 -6.20 -1.97 11.97
CA CYS A 113 -6.55 -2.75 10.80
C CYS A 113 -6.29 -4.25 11.03
N ASN A 114 -7.02 -5.07 10.29
CA ASN A 114 -6.84 -6.51 10.20
C ASN A 114 -5.62 -6.87 9.33
N THR A 115 -5.30 -8.16 9.22
CA THR A 115 -4.15 -8.66 8.45
C THR A 115 -4.20 -8.24 6.98
N ASP A 116 -5.39 -8.14 6.40
CA ASP A 116 -5.66 -7.71 5.02
C ASP A 116 -5.76 -6.18 4.84
N TRP A 117 -5.44 -5.41 5.88
CA TRP A 117 -5.59 -3.96 5.95
C TRP A 117 -7.04 -3.43 5.95
N SER A 118 -8.05 -4.31 6.08
CA SER A 118 -9.42 -3.87 6.37
C SER A 118 -9.50 -3.26 7.77
N VAL A 119 -10.31 -2.22 7.95
CA VAL A 119 -10.48 -1.56 9.25
C VAL A 119 -11.07 -2.54 10.26
N SER A 120 -10.46 -2.64 11.44
CA SER A 120 -10.97 -3.51 12.50
C SER A 120 -12.33 -3.00 13.03
N ASN A 121 -13.16 -3.91 13.52
CA ASN A 121 -14.47 -3.55 14.09
C ASN A 121 -14.34 -3.15 15.57
N LEU A 122 -13.22 -2.55 15.97
CA LEU A 122 -12.98 -2.04 17.31
C LEU A 122 -13.10 -0.51 17.32
N PRO A 123 -13.76 0.08 18.32
CA PRO A 123 -13.75 1.53 18.49
C PRO A 123 -12.36 2.02 18.93
N SER A 124 -12.03 3.27 18.61
CA SER A 124 -10.71 3.85 18.86
C SER A 124 -10.26 3.83 20.32
N PHE A 125 -11.19 3.96 21.27
CA PHE A 125 -10.89 3.91 22.70
C PHE A 125 -10.47 2.52 23.19
N ASP A 126 -10.73 1.44 22.43
CA ASP A 126 -10.32 0.08 22.80
C ASP A 126 -8.86 -0.23 22.43
N TYR A 127 -8.27 0.57 21.53
CA TYR A 127 -6.91 0.36 21.03
C TYR A 127 -5.99 1.58 21.14
N ILE A 128 -6.50 2.78 21.44
CA ILE A 128 -5.69 3.97 21.76
C ILE A 128 -5.86 4.30 23.24
N LYS A 129 -4.76 4.28 24.00
CA LYS A 129 -4.70 4.75 25.37
C LYS A 129 -4.36 6.23 25.38
N GLY A 130 -5.32 7.07 25.77
CA GLY A 130 -5.17 8.53 25.87
C GLY A 130 -6.00 9.28 24.83
N PHE A 131 -5.46 10.36 24.27
CA PHE A 131 -6.14 11.15 23.23
C PHE A 131 -6.19 10.37 21.92
N GLN A 132 -7.32 10.48 21.20
CA GLN A 132 -7.49 9.85 19.90
C GLN A 132 -6.75 10.60 18.78
N SER A 133 -6.45 11.87 19.00
CA SER A 133 -5.79 12.75 18.02
C SER A 133 -4.73 13.58 18.73
N THR A 134 -3.53 13.62 18.15
CA THR A 134 -2.39 14.37 18.69
C THR A 134 -1.95 15.42 17.70
N ARG A 135 -1.68 16.65 18.19
CA ARG A 135 -1.20 17.76 17.35
C ARG A 135 0.28 17.57 17.03
N ILE A 136 0.66 17.83 15.79
CA ILE A 136 2.06 17.91 15.36
C ILE A 136 2.56 19.33 15.61
N THR A 137 3.49 19.49 16.56
CA THR A 137 4.00 20.80 16.97
C THR A 137 5.43 21.06 16.52
N ASN A 138 6.18 20.03 16.17
CA ASN A 138 7.54 20.20 15.67
C ASN A 138 7.50 20.41 14.15
N TYR A 139 7.84 21.62 13.74
CA TYR A 139 7.95 21.99 12.33
C TYR A 139 9.04 23.04 12.16
N ARG A 140 9.61 23.10 10.96
CA ARG A 140 10.65 24.06 10.61
C ARG A 140 10.53 24.45 9.14
N ASN A 141 10.65 25.74 8.85
CA ASN A 141 10.74 26.19 7.46
C ASN A 141 12.08 25.76 6.86
N SER A 142 12.06 25.45 5.58
CA SER A 142 13.29 25.18 4.84
C SER A 142 14.19 26.42 4.83
N SER A 143 15.49 26.17 4.79
CA SER A 143 16.52 27.20 4.77
C SER A 143 17.59 26.79 3.78
N ILE A 144 18.15 27.75 3.03
CA ILE A 144 19.19 27.52 2.01
C ILE A 144 18.68 26.74 0.78
N SER A 145 17.53 26.08 0.87
CA SER A 145 16.83 25.48 -0.27
C SER A 145 16.28 26.55 -1.23
N GLU A 146 16.45 26.34 -2.53
CA GLU A 146 15.80 27.11 -3.59
C GLU A 146 14.27 26.97 -3.53
N ILE A 147 13.79 25.77 -3.21
CA ILE A 147 12.36 25.48 -3.17
C ILE A 147 11.89 25.59 -1.72
N PRO A 148 11.02 26.57 -1.39
CA PRO A 148 10.55 26.75 -0.03
C PRO A 148 9.57 25.63 0.37
N TYR A 149 9.74 25.09 1.57
CA TYR A 149 8.79 24.14 2.16
C TYR A 149 8.77 24.26 3.69
N THR A 150 7.75 23.70 4.32
CA THR A 150 7.72 23.53 5.77
C THR A 150 7.87 22.04 6.09
N HIS A 151 8.93 21.70 6.80
CA HIS A 151 9.21 20.34 7.26
C HIS A 151 8.47 20.08 8.57
N TYR A 152 7.72 18.98 8.67
CA TYR A 152 7.01 18.56 9.87
C TYR A 152 7.60 17.26 10.40
N GLN A 153 7.67 17.15 11.73
CA GLN A 153 8.20 16.00 12.43
C GLN A 153 7.31 15.58 13.59
N ALA A 154 7.16 14.28 13.81
CA ALA A 154 6.50 13.74 14.99
C ALA A 154 7.14 12.43 15.46
N THR A 155 7.22 12.25 16.77
CA THR A 155 7.60 10.98 17.38
C THR A 155 6.35 10.22 17.79
N ILE A 156 6.27 8.94 17.40
CA ILE A 156 5.09 8.09 17.55
C ILE A 156 5.47 6.83 18.34
N PRO A 157 4.73 6.43 19.39
CA PRO A 157 3.57 7.12 19.94
C PRO A 157 3.96 8.33 20.80
N ASP A 158 3.05 9.30 20.89
CA ASP A 158 3.13 10.35 21.91
C ASP A 158 2.73 9.76 23.28
N ARG A 159 3.28 10.31 24.36
CA ARG A 159 3.00 9.86 25.75
C ARG A 159 1.52 9.92 26.10
N SER A 160 0.78 10.81 25.46
CA SER A 160 -0.65 11.01 25.66
C SER A 160 -1.52 10.26 24.66
N SER A 161 -0.95 9.49 23.73
CA SER A 161 -1.69 8.71 22.72
C SER A 161 -0.89 7.48 22.30
N VAL A 162 -1.11 6.36 23.01
CA VAL A 162 -0.32 5.12 22.86
C VAL A 162 -1.18 3.95 22.34
N PRO A 163 -0.74 3.20 21.30
CA PRO A 163 -1.37 1.94 20.91
C PRO A 163 -1.37 0.92 22.06
N SER A 164 -2.53 0.34 22.36
CA SER A 164 -2.73 -0.61 23.46
C SER A 164 -3.03 -2.04 23.00
N ARG A 165 -3.14 -2.26 21.69
CA ARG A 165 -3.35 -3.56 21.04
C ARG A 165 -2.27 -3.81 20.00
N SER A 166 -1.91 -5.07 19.76
CA SER A 166 -1.10 -5.44 18.59
C SER A 166 -1.95 -5.54 17.34
N GLY A 167 -1.31 -5.47 16.18
CA GLY A 167 -1.96 -5.54 14.87
C GLY A 167 -1.37 -4.56 13.87
N ASN A 168 -2.07 -4.39 12.76
CA ASN A 168 -1.73 -3.44 11.71
C ASN A 168 -2.31 -2.08 12.07
N TYR A 169 -1.54 -1.02 11.95
CA TYR A 169 -2.02 0.33 12.19
C TYR A 169 -1.82 1.21 10.96
N MET A 170 -2.84 2.01 10.66
CA MET A 170 -2.78 3.06 9.66
C MET A 170 -2.68 4.40 10.39
N LEU A 171 -1.55 5.07 10.23
CA LEU A 171 -1.35 6.45 10.64
C LEU A 171 -2.10 7.36 9.65
N LYS A 172 -2.93 8.25 10.18
CA LYS A 172 -3.64 9.27 9.39
C LYS A 172 -3.17 10.64 9.83
N VAL A 173 -2.74 11.48 8.90
CA VAL A 173 -2.37 12.88 9.16
C VAL A 173 -3.34 13.81 8.46
N PHE A 174 -3.89 14.78 9.19
CA PHE A 174 -5.00 15.62 8.74
C PHE A 174 -4.93 17.04 9.32
N ARG A 175 -5.64 17.98 8.70
CA ARG A 175 -5.64 19.41 9.10
C ARG A 175 -6.74 19.73 10.10
N ASN A 176 -6.48 20.72 10.95
CA ASN A 176 -7.47 21.37 11.83
C ASN A 176 -8.30 20.42 12.70
N ASN A 177 -7.72 19.26 13.02
CA ASN A 177 -8.38 18.17 13.73
C ASN A 177 -9.64 17.61 13.02
N ASP A 178 -9.77 17.80 11.70
CA ASP A 178 -10.83 17.21 10.88
C ASP A 178 -10.31 15.99 10.11
N THR A 179 -10.78 14.79 10.50
CA THR A 179 -10.36 13.52 9.89
C THR A 179 -10.77 13.36 8.42
N ALA A 180 -11.68 14.21 7.91
CA ALA A 180 -12.04 14.25 6.50
C ALA A 180 -11.01 15.01 5.65
N ASP A 181 -10.30 15.98 6.24
CA ASP A 181 -9.25 16.76 5.57
C ASP A 181 -7.88 16.07 5.67
N LEU A 182 -7.81 14.90 5.04
CA LEU A 182 -6.68 13.98 5.09
C LEU A 182 -5.54 14.40 4.15
N LEU A 183 -4.32 14.48 4.67
CA LEU A 183 -3.10 14.76 3.90
C LEU A 183 -2.51 13.48 3.34
N PHE A 184 -2.30 12.49 4.21
CA PHE A 184 -1.77 11.18 3.83
C PHE A 184 -2.09 10.10 4.86
N THR A 185 -1.91 8.87 4.43
CA THR A 185 -1.92 7.64 5.23
C THR A 185 -0.57 6.94 5.14
N LYS A 186 -0.11 6.34 6.25
CA LYS A 186 1.06 5.46 6.27
C LYS A 186 0.82 4.23 7.12
N ARG A 187 1.38 3.10 6.71
CA ARG A 187 1.36 1.85 7.46
C ARG A 187 2.43 1.81 8.56
N PHE A 188 2.08 1.26 9.70
CA PHE A 188 3.04 0.74 10.68
C PHE A 188 2.46 -0.47 11.40
N LEU A 189 3.31 -1.22 12.08
CA LEU A 189 2.94 -2.44 12.78
C LEU A 189 3.17 -2.29 14.28
N VAL A 190 2.30 -2.87 15.09
CA VAL A 190 2.52 -3.02 16.53
C VAL A 190 2.51 -4.50 16.85
N VAL A 191 3.65 -5.04 17.27
CA VAL A 191 3.85 -6.47 17.55
C VAL A 191 3.76 -6.74 19.04
N ASP A 192 3.07 -7.81 19.42
CA ASP A 192 3.12 -8.37 20.77
C ASP A 192 3.82 -9.72 20.73
N SER A 193 5.14 -9.72 20.96
CA SER A 193 6.07 -10.85 20.76
C SER A 193 5.81 -12.03 21.70
N ARG A 194 4.76 -12.81 21.42
CA ARG A 194 4.30 -13.96 22.22
C ARG A 194 4.69 -15.31 21.64
N VAL A 195 5.03 -15.38 20.36
CA VAL A 195 5.39 -16.63 19.66
C VAL A 195 6.87 -16.65 19.26
N SER A 196 7.43 -17.85 19.10
CA SER A 196 8.74 -18.05 18.49
C SER A 196 8.58 -18.35 17.00
N ILE A 197 9.37 -17.68 16.16
CA ILE A 197 9.29 -17.80 14.70
C ILE A 197 10.69 -18.11 14.17
N ALA A 198 10.81 -19.21 13.45
CA ALA A 198 12.01 -19.56 12.68
C ALA A 198 11.69 -19.50 11.19
N ALA A 199 12.54 -18.84 10.41
CA ALA A 199 12.38 -18.73 8.97
C ALA A 199 13.70 -19.09 8.27
N GLN A 200 13.61 -19.74 7.11
CA GLN A 200 14.76 -20.07 6.29
C GLN A 200 14.43 -19.97 4.80
N ILE A 201 15.41 -19.56 4.02
CA ILE A 201 15.30 -19.51 2.56
C ILE A 201 15.62 -20.89 1.96
N LYS A 202 14.77 -21.34 1.05
CA LYS A 202 14.86 -22.60 0.32
C LYS A 202 14.61 -22.35 -1.16
N GLN A 203 14.97 -23.34 -1.96
CA GLN A 203 14.55 -23.39 -3.36
C GLN A 203 13.05 -23.75 -3.43
N PRO A 204 12.30 -23.17 -4.39
CA PRO A 204 10.94 -23.59 -4.68
C PRO A 204 10.83 -25.08 -5.04
N PHE A 205 9.67 -25.69 -4.81
CA PHE A 205 9.41 -27.07 -5.24
C PHE A 205 9.19 -27.15 -6.75
N ASN A 206 8.51 -26.15 -7.33
CA ASN A 206 8.31 -26.07 -8.77
C ASN A 206 9.65 -25.85 -9.49
N SER A 207 10.04 -26.83 -10.31
CA SER A 207 11.30 -26.84 -11.06
C SER A 207 11.42 -25.69 -12.06
N GLN A 208 10.31 -25.09 -12.50
CA GLN A 208 10.32 -23.93 -13.39
C GLN A 208 10.93 -22.69 -12.71
N TYR A 209 10.82 -22.57 -11.39
CA TYR A 209 11.24 -21.40 -10.62
C TYR A 209 12.54 -21.62 -9.85
N PHE A 210 13.16 -22.80 -10.01
CA PHE A 210 14.31 -23.23 -9.23
C PHE A 210 15.53 -22.30 -9.33
N LEU A 211 15.70 -21.62 -10.46
CA LEU A 211 16.80 -20.70 -10.74
C LEU A 211 16.40 -19.22 -10.76
N THR A 212 15.13 -18.91 -10.52
CA THR A 212 14.60 -17.53 -10.58
C THR A 212 14.05 -17.05 -9.26
N ASP A 213 13.53 -17.95 -8.42
CA ASP A 213 12.76 -17.58 -7.24
C ASP A 213 13.40 -18.10 -5.95
N GLN A 214 13.07 -17.42 -4.86
CA GLN A 214 13.45 -17.77 -3.50
C GLN A 214 12.18 -18.09 -2.71
N ARG A 215 12.17 -19.19 -1.96
CA ARG A 215 11.03 -19.58 -1.13
C ARG A 215 11.36 -19.42 0.35
N VAL A 216 10.42 -18.90 1.12
CA VAL A 216 10.55 -18.75 2.57
C VAL A 216 9.79 -19.88 3.28
N GLN A 217 10.52 -20.77 3.96
CA GLN A 217 9.92 -21.73 4.87
C GLN A 217 9.81 -21.11 6.26
N VAL A 218 8.65 -21.24 6.89
CA VAL A 218 8.36 -20.65 8.20
C VAL A 218 7.89 -21.71 9.18
N VAL A 219 8.43 -21.69 10.39
CA VAL A 219 8.00 -22.49 11.53
C VAL A 219 7.59 -21.54 12.66
N VAL A 220 6.39 -21.73 13.18
CA VAL A 220 5.84 -20.96 14.32
C VAL A 220 5.62 -21.92 15.49
N ASN A 221 6.13 -21.52 16.66
CA ASN A 221 5.90 -22.20 17.91
C ASN A 221 5.14 -21.30 18.90
N THR A 222 3.99 -21.79 19.36
CA THR A 222 3.04 -21.06 20.19
C THR A 222 3.02 -21.48 21.66
N ALA A 223 3.95 -22.35 22.09
CA ALA A 223 3.95 -22.92 23.43
C ALA A 223 3.96 -21.87 24.55
N ASN A 224 4.57 -20.70 24.31
CA ASN A 224 4.67 -19.61 25.28
C ASN A 224 3.58 -18.54 25.13
N ALA A 225 2.76 -18.61 24.07
CA ALA A 225 1.87 -17.51 23.68
C ALA A 225 0.55 -17.45 24.48
N ARG A 226 0.25 -18.48 25.28
CA ARG A 226 -1.03 -18.65 26.01
C ARG A 226 -2.25 -18.40 25.10
N ILE A 227 -2.20 -18.86 23.85
CA ILE A 227 -3.30 -18.79 22.89
C ILE A 227 -3.96 -20.15 22.76
N ASN A 228 -5.27 -20.17 22.58
CA ASN A 228 -6.03 -21.38 22.29
C ASN A 228 -6.45 -21.34 20.82
N THR A 229 -5.74 -22.08 19.98
CA THR A 229 -6.10 -22.26 18.57
C THR A 229 -7.19 -23.33 18.47
N MET A 230 -8.37 -22.96 17.98
CA MET A 230 -9.48 -23.87 17.72
C MET A 230 -9.35 -24.51 16.34
N SER A 231 -8.77 -23.76 15.40
CA SER A 231 -8.46 -24.20 14.04
C SER A 231 -7.00 -23.84 13.69
N PRO A 232 -6.31 -24.64 12.85
CA PRO A 232 -5.01 -24.25 12.32
C PRO A 232 -5.05 -22.93 11.52
N GLN A 233 -6.22 -22.54 11.02
CA GLN A 233 -6.45 -21.31 10.27
C GLN A 233 -6.53 -20.04 11.14
N ASP A 234 -6.59 -20.21 12.46
CA ASP A 234 -6.58 -19.08 13.40
C ASP A 234 -5.22 -18.36 13.38
N LEU A 235 -4.16 -19.05 12.94
CA LEU A 235 -2.84 -18.47 12.70
C LEU A 235 -2.64 -18.26 11.21
N LYS A 236 -2.24 -17.03 10.87
CA LYS A 236 -1.92 -16.63 9.49
C LYS A 236 -0.54 -16.05 9.46
N ILE A 237 0.18 -16.29 8.37
CA ILE A 237 1.46 -15.63 8.14
C ILE A 237 1.35 -14.66 6.96
N VAL A 238 2.08 -13.56 7.07
CA VAL A 238 2.35 -12.66 5.94
C VAL A 238 3.85 -12.59 5.76
N VAL A 239 4.32 -12.88 4.55
CA VAL A 239 5.73 -12.81 4.20
C VAL A 239 5.94 -11.66 3.23
N LEU A 240 6.82 -10.73 3.59
CA LEU A 240 7.17 -9.54 2.80
C LEU A 240 8.59 -9.68 2.27
N GLN A 241 8.76 -9.67 0.96
CA GLN A 241 10.08 -9.48 0.34
C GLN A 241 10.43 -7.98 0.37
N ASN A 242 11.57 -7.63 0.95
CA ASN A 242 12.08 -6.25 1.08
C ASN A 242 11.08 -5.27 1.70
N ASN A 243 10.19 -5.77 2.57
CA ASN A 243 9.10 -5.03 3.19
C ASN A 243 8.08 -4.42 2.20
N ILE A 244 7.95 -5.02 1.02
CA ILE A 244 7.00 -4.59 -0.01
C ILE A 244 5.66 -5.31 0.23
N TRP A 245 4.63 -4.53 0.59
CA TRP A 245 3.29 -5.08 0.83
C TRP A 245 2.55 -5.50 -0.43
N ASN A 246 2.86 -4.86 -1.56
CA ASN A 246 2.18 -5.19 -2.81
C ASN A 246 2.50 -6.64 -3.18
N THR A 247 3.75 -7.08 -3.15
CA THR A 247 4.09 -8.48 -3.47
C THR A 247 3.97 -9.45 -2.29
N ALA A 248 3.29 -9.08 -1.20
CA ALA A 248 3.21 -9.89 0.01
C ALA A 248 2.51 -11.23 -0.21
N ALA A 249 3.07 -12.32 0.33
CA ALA A 249 2.40 -13.62 0.38
C ALA A 249 1.66 -13.76 1.71
N MET A 250 0.34 -13.95 1.66
CA MET A 250 -0.50 -14.23 2.82
C MET A 250 -0.93 -15.69 2.79
N VAL A 251 -0.55 -16.46 3.81
CA VAL A 251 -0.87 -17.88 3.94
C VAL A 251 -1.65 -18.09 5.24
N ASP A 252 -2.87 -18.60 5.10
CA ASP A 252 -3.82 -18.78 6.20
C ASP A 252 -3.95 -20.23 6.68
N ARG A 253 -3.16 -21.14 6.11
CA ARG A 253 -3.17 -22.56 6.49
C ARG A 253 -1.76 -23.13 6.56
N PRO A 254 -1.33 -23.67 7.71
CA PRO A 254 -0.07 -24.40 7.81
C PRO A 254 -0.16 -25.72 7.02
N GLY A 255 0.97 -26.13 6.43
CA GLY A 255 1.09 -27.45 5.79
C GLY A 255 1.21 -28.58 6.81
N ILE A 256 1.86 -28.31 7.95
CA ILE A 256 1.97 -29.25 9.07
C ILE A 256 1.57 -28.54 10.36
N TYR A 257 0.70 -29.17 11.15
CA TYR A 257 0.28 -28.66 12.45
C TYR A 257 0.23 -29.79 13.49
N ARG A 258 0.93 -29.62 14.63
CA ARG A 258 1.00 -30.60 15.73
C ARG A 258 1.11 -29.87 17.08
N GLY A 259 0.03 -29.81 17.84
CA GLY A 259 0.03 -29.17 19.17
C GLY A 259 0.34 -27.67 19.09
N ASN A 260 1.55 -27.27 19.47
CA ASN A 260 2.01 -25.87 19.40
C ASN A 260 2.92 -25.58 18.19
N TYR A 261 3.13 -26.57 17.32
CA TYR A 261 4.02 -26.50 16.17
C TYR A 261 3.22 -26.29 14.88
N PHE A 262 3.54 -25.22 14.15
CA PHE A 262 2.92 -24.87 12.87
C PHE A 262 4.02 -24.64 11.83
N GLU A 263 3.97 -25.34 10.70
CA GLU A 263 4.93 -25.18 9.61
C GLU A 263 4.22 -24.76 8.32
N TYR A 264 4.77 -23.73 7.69
CA TYR A 264 4.36 -23.20 6.39
C TYR A 264 5.52 -23.43 5.43
N ASN A 265 5.37 -24.43 4.58
CA ASN A 265 6.38 -24.88 3.64
C ASN A 265 5.68 -25.24 2.32
N ASP A 266 5.19 -24.21 1.64
CA ASP A 266 4.48 -24.32 0.35
C ASP A 266 5.05 -23.26 -0.60
N ASP A 267 4.90 -23.47 -1.90
CA ASP A 267 5.38 -22.54 -2.93
C ASP A 267 4.57 -21.23 -2.96
N GLN A 268 3.48 -21.11 -2.19
CA GLN A 268 2.78 -19.84 -1.95
C GLN A 268 3.67 -18.76 -1.34
N THR A 269 4.75 -19.15 -0.63
CA THR A 269 5.77 -18.23 -0.08
C THR A 269 7.01 -18.14 -0.97
N SER A 270 6.85 -18.38 -2.29
CA SER A 270 7.92 -18.17 -3.29
C SER A 270 7.81 -16.78 -3.91
N PHE A 271 8.96 -16.14 -4.04
CA PHE A 271 9.07 -14.79 -4.59
C PHE A 271 10.12 -14.77 -5.70
N PRO A 272 9.87 -14.03 -6.80
CA PRO A 272 10.91 -13.76 -7.79
C PRO A 272 12.12 -13.11 -7.10
N SER A 273 13.31 -13.67 -7.31
CA SER A 273 14.51 -13.22 -6.58
C SER A 273 14.98 -11.83 -7.00
N GLY A 274 14.59 -11.40 -8.21
CA GLY A 274 15.00 -10.12 -8.76
C GLY A 274 16.51 -9.98 -8.94
N ARG A 275 16.99 -8.75 -8.73
CA ARG A 275 18.40 -8.36 -8.78
C ARG A 275 18.61 -7.22 -7.79
N GLU A 276 19.85 -7.02 -7.37
CA GLU A 276 20.24 -5.82 -6.61
C GLU A 276 19.70 -4.55 -7.29
N TRP A 277 19.13 -3.68 -6.46
CA TRP A 277 18.43 -2.47 -6.86
C TRP A 277 19.39 -1.49 -7.53
N ARG A 278 18.88 -0.69 -8.47
CA ARG A 278 19.63 0.46 -8.99
C ARG A 278 19.67 1.53 -7.92
N TRP A 279 20.63 2.44 -7.98
CA TRP A 279 20.64 3.61 -7.14
C TRP A 279 20.76 4.89 -7.96
N ILE A 280 20.33 5.99 -7.38
CA ILE A 280 20.71 7.33 -7.81
C ILE A 280 21.10 8.13 -6.57
N ASP A 281 22.30 8.68 -6.59
CA ASP A 281 22.82 9.52 -5.52
C ASP A 281 22.53 10.98 -5.85
N LEU A 282 21.52 11.54 -5.19
CA LEU A 282 21.09 12.94 -5.29
C LEU A 282 21.54 13.77 -4.08
N ARG A 283 22.48 13.27 -3.27
CA ARG A 283 22.89 13.96 -2.02
C ARG A 283 23.60 15.29 -2.27
N SER A 284 24.16 15.45 -3.47
CA SER A 284 24.60 16.74 -4.00
C SER A 284 23.86 17.04 -5.31
N LEU A 285 23.38 18.28 -5.45
CA LEU A 285 22.85 18.78 -6.74
C LEU A 285 23.87 19.67 -7.46
N ARG A 286 25.08 19.79 -6.90
CA ARG A 286 26.19 20.58 -7.46
C ARG A 286 27.22 19.71 -8.18
N LEU A 287 27.29 18.44 -7.81
CA LEU A 287 28.25 17.47 -8.33
C LEU A 287 27.53 16.33 -9.06
N LEU A 288 28.08 15.92 -10.20
CA LEU A 288 27.58 14.76 -10.93
C LEU A 288 27.99 13.47 -10.22
N SER A 289 27.01 12.69 -9.78
CA SER A 289 27.23 11.32 -9.30
C SER A 289 27.41 10.33 -10.46
N ASP A 290 27.79 9.09 -10.14
CA ASP A 290 28.20 8.07 -11.11
C ASP A 290 27.10 7.68 -12.11
N ARG A 291 25.82 7.83 -11.74
CA ARG A 291 24.67 7.51 -12.60
C ARG A 291 23.97 8.74 -13.17
N MET A 292 24.52 9.93 -12.94
CA MET A 292 24.04 11.16 -13.58
C MET A 292 24.73 11.37 -14.92
N ASP A 293 23.94 11.74 -15.93
CA ASP A 293 24.43 12.20 -17.23
C ASP A 293 24.78 13.69 -17.15
N ARG A 294 23.83 14.49 -16.67
CA ARG A 294 24.00 15.94 -16.47
C ARG A 294 23.02 16.48 -15.43
N ILE A 295 23.36 17.65 -14.90
CA ILE A 295 22.48 18.49 -14.09
C ILE A 295 22.30 19.79 -14.85
N VAL A 296 21.04 20.22 -15.01
CA VAL A 296 20.68 21.51 -15.58
C VAL A 296 20.05 22.32 -14.47
N ASP A 297 20.82 23.24 -13.94
CA ASP A 297 20.36 24.14 -12.90
C ASP A 297 19.91 25.47 -13.49
N THR A 298 18.67 25.84 -13.21
CA THR A 298 18.05 27.08 -13.70
C THR A 298 17.48 27.85 -12.52
N ALA A 299 17.33 29.17 -12.64
CA ALA A 299 16.81 30.01 -11.55
C ALA A 299 15.39 29.66 -11.03
N ARG A 300 14.71 28.64 -11.59
CA ARG A 300 13.37 28.20 -11.18
C ARG A 300 13.31 26.73 -10.77
N ARG A 301 14.24 25.89 -11.26
CA ARG A 301 14.25 24.46 -10.99
C ARG A 301 15.60 23.85 -11.36
N THR A 302 15.92 22.77 -10.66
CA THR A 302 17.03 21.88 -10.99
C THR A 302 16.50 20.62 -11.66
N ASP A 303 17.02 20.31 -12.85
CA ASP A 303 16.73 19.08 -13.60
C ASP A 303 17.94 18.14 -13.57
N VAL A 304 17.77 16.91 -13.09
CA VAL A 304 18.79 15.87 -13.03
C VAL A 304 18.46 14.81 -14.08
N TYR A 305 19.38 14.58 -15.01
CA TYR A 305 19.20 13.55 -16.04
C TYR A 305 19.98 12.31 -15.63
N VAL A 306 19.28 11.20 -15.38
CA VAL A 306 19.89 9.90 -15.14
C VAL A 306 20.45 9.36 -16.45
N ARG A 307 21.62 8.73 -16.42
CA ARG A 307 22.20 8.06 -17.60
C ARG A 307 21.20 7.06 -18.17
N PRO A 308 21.03 6.96 -19.50
CA PRO A 308 20.16 5.95 -20.09
C PRO A 308 20.55 4.54 -19.65
N GLU A 309 19.59 3.82 -19.09
CA GLU A 309 19.80 2.47 -18.57
C GLU A 309 19.12 1.44 -19.46
N SER A 310 19.75 0.28 -19.66
CA SER A 310 19.19 -0.82 -20.44
C SER A 310 18.81 -2.00 -19.56
N GLN A 311 18.16 -3.00 -20.17
CA GLN A 311 17.88 -4.28 -19.51
C GLN A 311 19.17 -4.93 -18.96
N ARG A 312 19.04 -5.53 -17.78
CA ARG A 312 20.11 -6.29 -17.11
C ARG A 312 19.77 -7.78 -16.97
N SER A 313 18.60 -8.23 -17.42
CA SER A 313 18.20 -9.64 -17.29
C SER A 313 19.12 -10.63 -18.01
N GLN A 314 19.78 -10.21 -19.09
CA GLN A 314 20.75 -11.01 -19.84
C GLN A 314 22.21 -10.76 -19.43
N GLN A 315 22.46 -9.86 -18.49
CA GLN A 315 23.82 -9.52 -18.06
C GLN A 315 24.26 -10.45 -16.94
N VAL A 316 25.57 -10.73 -16.87
CA VAL A 316 26.18 -11.49 -15.77
C VAL A 316 25.80 -10.86 -14.43
N TYR A 317 25.44 -11.71 -13.47
CA TYR A 317 25.11 -11.29 -12.12
C TYR A 317 26.35 -10.80 -11.38
N PHE A 318 26.25 -9.60 -10.82
CA PHE A 318 27.27 -9.03 -9.94
C PHE A 318 26.57 -8.52 -8.69
N TYR A 319 27.06 -8.98 -7.54
CA TYR A 319 26.60 -8.51 -6.25
C TYR A 319 27.22 -7.14 -5.95
N TYR A 320 26.39 -6.24 -5.43
CA TYR A 320 26.79 -5.02 -4.77
C TYR A 320 25.77 -4.74 -3.67
N ARG A 321 26.21 -4.08 -2.61
CA ARG A 321 25.32 -3.77 -1.48
C ARG A 321 24.35 -2.67 -1.88
N ASP A 322 23.09 -2.86 -1.55
CA ASP A 322 22.04 -1.87 -1.72
C ASP A 322 21.23 -1.66 -0.43
N GLN A 323 20.12 -0.94 -0.54
CA GLN A 323 19.16 -0.65 0.53
C GLN A 323 17.80 -1.32 0.28
N ASN A 324 17.76 -2.40 -0.52
CA ASN A 324 16.58 -3.20 -0.80
C ASN A 324 15.36 -2.39 -1.28
N GLY A 325 15.59 -1.36 -2.14
CA GLY A 325 14.52 -0.54 -2.72
C GLY A 325 14.08 0.66 -1.91
N ARG A 326 14.71 0.88 -0.74
CA ARG A 326 14.48 2.05 0.11
C ARG A 326 15.18 3.32 -0.38
N TYR A 327 14.85 4.44 0.24
CA TYR A 327 15.63 5.66 0.10
C TYR A 327 15.93 6.28 1.46
N VAL A 328 16.97 7.10 1.50
CA VAL A 328 17.32 7.92 2.66
C VAL A 328 17.52 9.37 2.24
N ILE A 329 16.93 10.29 3.02
CA ILE A 329 17.11 11.73 2.81
C ILE A 329 18.43 12.14 3.46
N GLU A 330 19.37 12.50 2.60
CA GLU A 330 20.73 12.89 2.95
C GLU A 330 21.15 14.07 2.08
N ASN A 331 22.05 14.88 2.61
CA ASN A 331 22.55 16.07 1.94
C ASN A 331 24.04 16.22 2.27
N THR A 332 24.87 16.25 1.23
CA THR A 332 26.32 16.47 1.36
C THR A 332 26.71 17.94 1.17
N ASP A 333 25.81 18.75 0.62
CA ASP A 333 26.02 20.19 0.38
C ASP A 333 25.63 21.05 1.60
N GLY A 334 24.81 20.52 2.51
CA GLY A 334 24.26 21.18 3.69
C GLY A 334 24.48 20.42 5.00
N ASN A 335 24.12 21.04 6.12
CA ASN A 335 24.33 20.46 7.46
C ASN A 335 23.15 19.59 7.92
N ASN A 336 21.92 19.94 7.54
CA ASN A 336 20.73 19.20 7.94
C ASN A 336 19.88 18.79 6.73
N PRO A 337 19.75 17.48 6.44
CA PRO A 337 19.08 17.02 5.24
C PRO A 337 17.55 17.17 5.27
N LEU A 338 16.96 17.45 6.44
CA LEU A 338 15.51 17.51 6.58
C LEU A 338 14.90 18.86 6.19
N TRP A 339 15.60 19.96 6.43
CA TRP A 339 15.12 21.31 6.07
C TRP A 339 16.15 22.16 5.31
N GLN A 340 17.29 21.59 4.92
CA GLN A 340 18.29 22.28 4.08
C GLN A 340 18.55 21.56 2.76
N SER A 341 17.76 20.54 2.46
CA SER A 341 17.80 19.84 1.17
C SER A 341 16.87 20.47 0.16
N ASP A 342 17.31 20.47 -1.08
CA ASP A 342 16.52 20.89 -2.23
C ASP A 342 15.75 19.75 -2.87
N TYR A 343 14.86 20.13 -3.78
CA TYR A 343 14.11 19.22 -4.63
C TYR A 343 14.54 19.40 -6.08
N ALA A 344 14.61 18.30 -6.82
CA ALA A 344 14.96 18.28 -8.23
C ALA A 344 13.97 17.44 -9.05
N TYR A 345 13.82 17.80 -10.32
CA TYR A 345 13.14 16.98 -11.30
C TYR A 345 14.13 15.96 -11.85
N VAL A 346 13.90 14.68 -11.55
CA VAL A 346 14.80 13.58 -11.92
C VAL A 346 14.22 12.84 -13.10
N HIS A 347 14.93 12.88 -14.22
CA HIS A 347 14.54 12.28 -15.48
C HIS A 347 15.16 10.88 -15.61
N PHE A 348 14.32 9.86 -15.54
CA PHE A 348 14.69 8.47 -15.75
C PHE A 348 14.53 8.09 -17.22
N THR A 349 15.51 7.41 -17.77
CA THR A 349 15.50 6.92 -19.15
C THR A 349 15.83 5.43 -19.19
N PHE A 350 14.92 4.63 -19.73
CA PHE A 350 15.11 3.20 -19.92
C PHE A 350 15.09 2.81 -21.40
N ALA A 351 16.16 2.21 -21.88
CA ALA A 351 16.31 1.70 -23.24
C ALA A 351 15.84 0.23 -23.31
N PRO A 352 14.66 -0.05 -23.90
CA PRO A 352 14.15 -1.40 -24.00
C PRO A 352 14.91 -2.23 -25.05
N PRO A 353 14.78 -3.57 -25.01
CA PRO A 353 15.47 -4.45 -25.94
C PRO A 353 15.06 -4.18 -27.39
N GLY A 354 16.03 -3.97 -28.26
CA GLY A 354 15.77 -3.64 -29.67
C GLY A 354 15.07 -2.29 -29.89
N GLY A 355 15.01 -1.42 -28.86
CA GLY A 355 14.42 -0.09 -28.95
C GLY A 355 12.91 -0.09 -29.18
N ARG A 356 12.19 -1.17 -28.83
CA ARG A 356 10.74 -1.32 -29.06
C ARG A 356 9.95 -1.26 -27.76
N ALA A 357 8.73 -0.72 -27.84
CA ALA A 357 7.79 -0.76 -26.74
C ALA A 357 7.40 -2.20 -26.36
N PHE A 358 7.02 -2.40 -25.10
CA PHE A 358 6.56 -3.68 -24.58
C PHE A 358 5.08 -3.84 -24.96
N ALA A 359 4.79 -4.75 -25.89
CA ALA A 359 3.44 -4.93 -26.39
C ALA A 359 2.48 -5.35 -25.26
N GLY A 360 1.42 -4.56 -25.03
CA GLY A 360 0.39 -4.84 -24.02
C GLY A 360 0.84 -4.69 -22.57
N LYS A 361 2.00 -4.09 -22.32
CA LYS A 361 2.55 -3.92 -20.98
C LYS A 361 3.06 -2.51 -20.76
N ASP A 362 2.95 -2.04 -19.53
CA ASP A 362 3.45 -0.73 -19.11
C ASP A 362 4.70 -0.89 -18.25
N LEU A 363 5.60 0.08 -18.36
CA LEU A 363 6.86 0.14 -17.62
C LEU A 363 6.75 1.19 -16.50
N TYR A 364 7.26 0.87 -15.32
CA TYR A 364 7.21 1.75 -14.16
C TYR A 364 8.56 1.86 -13.47
N VAL A 365 8.86 3.04 -12.92
CA VAL A 365 9.92 3.23 -11.92
C VAL A 365 9.41 2.75 -10.57
N PHE A 366 10.08 1.77 -9.99
CA PHE A 366 9.63 1.04 -8.81
C PHE A 366 10.62 1.20 -7.67
N GLY A 367 10.11 1.46 -6.46
CA GLY A 367 10.89 1.60 -5.24
C GLY A 367 10.08 2.32 -4.17
N GLU A 368 10.65 2.53 -3.00
CA GLU A 368 9.99 3.31 -1.93
C GLU A 368 9.69 4.74 -2.38
N LEU A 369 10.51 5.28 -3.29
CA LEU A 369 10.33 6.60 -3.91
C LEU A 369 9.00 6.77 -4.67
N THR A 370 8.38 5.67 -5.10
CA THR A 370 7.04 5.61 -5.72
C THR A 370 6.04 4.84 -4.85
N ASN A 371 6.34 4.66 -3.56
CA ASN A 371 5.59 3.81 -2.62
C ASN A 371 5.36 2.37 -3.13
N TYR A 372 6.27 1.86 -3.97
CA TYR A 372 6.15 0.57 -4.65
C TYR A 372 4.86 0.40 -5.46
N ARG A 373 4.28 1.50 -5.97
CA ARG A 373 3.05 1.48 -6.77
C ARG A 373 3.37 1.56 -8.25
N ALA A 374 2.65 0.77 -9.05
CA ALA A 374 2.59 0.91 -10.51
C ALA A 374 1.33 1.69 -10.86
N ASP A 375 1.43 3.01 -10.82
CA ASP A 375 0.35 3.93 -11.16
C ASP A 375 0.88 5.04 -12.09
N ASP A 376 0.01 5.99 -12.45
CA ASP A 376 0.39 7.06 -13.38
C ASP A 376 1.56 7.92 -12.87
N ASN A 377 1.83 7.97 -11.55
CA ASN A 377 2.96 8.72 -11.01
C ASN A 377 4.30 8.03 -11.20
N SER A 378 4.31 6.72 -11.40
CA SER A 378 5.52 5.92 -11.62
C SER A 378 5.68 5.42 -13.06
N ARG A 379 4.65 5.59 -13.91
CA ARG A 379 4.66 5.12 -15.29
C ARG A 379 5.74 5.83 -16.12
N MET A 380 6.40 5.06 -16.97
CA MET A 380 7.30 5.58 -18.00
C MET A 380 6.60 5.60 -19.35
N ILE A 381 6.78 6.69 -20.09
CA ILE A 381 6.15 6.91 -21.39
C ILE A 381 7.17 6.55 -22.48
N TYR A 382 6.75 5.70 -23.42
CA TYR A 382 7.60 5.33 -24.54
C TYR A 382 7.68 6.45 -25.58
N ASN A 383 8.90 6.84 -25.93
CA ASN A 383 9.24 7.78 -26.97
C ASN A 383 9.68 7.01 -28.23
N ALA A 384 8.82 6.96 -29.24
CA ALA A 384 9.07 6.19 -30.47
C ALA A 384 10.22 6.74 -31.32
N ASP A 385 10.44 8.06 -31.31
CA ASP A 385 11.50 8.70 -32.09
C ASP A 385 12.89 8.35 -31.56
N LYS A 386 13.00 8.25 -30.23
CA LYS A 386 14.25 7.88 -29.54
C LYS A 386 14.38 6.38 -29.27
N GLY A 387 13.28 5.63 -29.35
CA GLY A 387 13.22 4.21 -29.01
C GLY A 387 13.45 3.91 -27.52
N VAL A 388 13.11 4.83 -26.61
CA VAL A 388 13.34 4.71 -25.15
C VAL A 388 12.08 5.06 -24.36
N TYR A 389 12.02 4.62 -23.10
CA TYR A 389 11.04 5.07 -22.12
C TYR A 389 11.59 6.21 -21.28
N GLU A 390 10.76 7.22 -21.02
CA GLU A 390 11.11 8.40 -20.24
C GLU A 390 10.09 8.60 -19.10
N SER A 391 10.57 8.95 -17.90
CA SER A 391 9.72 9.38 -16.78
C SER A 391 10.41 10.48 -15.99
N THR A 392 9.64 11.33 -15.33
CA THR A 392 10.17 12.42 -14.51
C THR A 392 9.55 12.37 -13.13
N LEU A 393 10.38 12.24 -12.10
CA LEU A 393 9.95 12.22 -10.71
C LEU A 393 10.51 13.44 -9.97
N TYR A 394 9.70 14.03 -9.11
CA TYR A 394 10.10 15.18 -8.31
C TYR A 394 10.56 14.70 -6.92
N LEU A 395 11.87 14.71 -6.70
CA LEU A 395 12.53 14.06 -5.57
C LEU A 395 13.36 15.06 -4.76
N LYS A 396 13.39 14.87 -3.43
CA LYS A 396 14.26 15.61 -2.52
C LYS A 396 15.70 15.08 -2.61
N GLN A 397 16.71 15.87 -2.26
CA GLN A 397 18.08 15.33 -2.13
C GLN A 397 18.13 14.11 -1.20
N GLY A 398 18.90 13.11 -1.60
CA GLY A 398 18.99 11.85 -0.90
C GLY A 398 19.60 10.75 -1.75
N TYR A 399 19.66 9.55 -1.18
CA TYR A 399 20.12 8.36 -1.86
C TYR A 399 18.92 7.43 -2.08
N TYR A 400 18.61 7.12 -3.33
CA TYR A 400 17.39 6.40 -3.70
C TYR A 400 17.72 5.09 -4.38
N ASN A 401 17.09 3.99 -3.93
CA ASN A 401 17.07 2.76 -4.69
C ASN A 401 15.81 2.62 -5.53
N TYR A 402 15.97 2.08 -6.73
CA TYR A 402 14.89 1.88 -7.67
C TYR A 402 15.14 0.69 -8.59
N SER A 403 14.10 0.24 -9.26
CA SER A 403 14.14 -0.77 -10.31
C SER A 403 13.12 -0.43 -11.37
N TYR A 404 13.22 -1.05 -12.54
CA TYR A 404 12.18 -0.98 -13.55
C TYR A 404 11.34 -2.24 -13.52
N VAL A 405 10.02 -2.08 -13.38
CA VAL A 405 9.08 -3.20 -13.38
C VAL A 405 8.08 -3.08 -14.51
N ILE A 406 7.66 -4.23 -15.02
CA ILE A 406 6.64 -4.31 -16.05
C ILE A 406 5.34 -4.85 -15.44
N ALA A 407 4.21 -4.22 -15.75
CA ALA A 407 2.87 -4.70 -15.42
C ALA A 407 2.00 -4.83 -16.68
N ASP A 408 1.00 -5.71 -16.66
CA ASP A 408 0.05 -5.86 -17.76
C ASP A 408 -0.90 -4.65 -17.82
N SER A 409 -1.02 -4.04 -19.01
CA SER A 409 -1.83 -2.85 -19.25
C SER A 409 -3.35 -3.09 -19.11
N ARG A 410 -3.82 -4.33 -19.35
CA ARG A 410 -5.25 -4.67 -19.37
C ARG A 410 -5.75 -5.26 -18.07
N ASN A 411 -4.84 -5.83 -17.30
CA ASN A 411 -5.14 -6.36 -15.99
C ASN A 411 -3.98 -5.99 -15.08
N PRO A 412 -3.95 -4.74 -14.56
CA PRO A 412 -3.08 -4.39 -13.45
C PRO A 412 -3.62 -5.12 -12.21
N VAL A 413 -3.52 -6.45 -12.20
CA VAL A 413 -3.66 -7.24 -11.00
C VAL A 413 -2.56 -6.70 -10.12
N LEU A 414 -2.96 -5.96 -9.10
CA LEU A 414 -2.13 -5.64 -7.95
C LEU A 414 -1.33 -6.90 -7.67
N ASN A 415 0.00 -6.80 -7.67
CA ASN A 415 0.91 -7.81 -7.11
C ASN A 415 1.53 -8.83 -8.08
N ARG A 416 1.49 -8.61 -9.41
CA ARG A 416 2.34 -9.36 -10.36
C ARG A 416 3.16 -8.44 -11.26
N PHE A 417 4.26 -7.94 -10.70
CA PHE A 417 5.31 -7.27 -11.44
C PHE A 417 6.25 -8.30 -12.07
N SER A 418 6.67 -8.07 -13.32
CA SER A 418 7.70 -8.89 -13.97
C SER A 418 8.99 -8.07 -14.12
N LEU A 419 10.10 -8.75 -13.87
CA LEU A 419 11.46 -8.23 -14.03
C LEU A 419 12.18 -8.82 -15.26
N ASP A 420 11.57 -9.77 -15.98
CA ASP A 420 12.27 -10.63 -16.95
C ASP A 420 12.86 -9.87 -18.15
N ASN A 421 12.25 -8.75 -18.54
CA ASN A 421 12.75 -7.88 -19.63
C ASN A 421 13.34 -6.55 -19.11
N THR A 422 13.58 -6.45 -17.81
CA THR A 422 14.17 -5.28 -17.15
C THR A 422 15.37 -5.72 -16.33
N GLU A 423 15.18 -6.07 -15.06
CA GLU A 423 16.28 -6.37 -14.12
C GLU A 423 16.73 -7.82 -14.17
N GLY A 424 15.82 -8.75 -14.44
CA GLY A 424 16.02 -10.20 -14.35
C GLY A 424 15.75 -10.76 -12.96
N ASN A 425 15.82 -12.10 -12.87
CA ASN A 425 15.64 -12.86 -11.65
C ASN A 425 16.86 -13.77 -11.41
N PHE A 426 17.57 -13.56 -10.32
CA PHE A 426 18.78 -14.28 -9.96
C PHE A 426 18.69 -14.82 -8.52
N THR A 427 18.73 -16.13 -8.33
CA THR A 427 18.60 -16.76 -7.00
C THR A 427 19.62 -16.29 -5.97
N ASN A 428 20.75 -15.74 -6.42
CA ASN A 428 21.85 -15.29 -5.56
C ASN A 428 21.68 -13.84 -5.09
N THR A 429 20.60 -13.17 -5.48
CA THR A 429 20.27 -11.81 -5.05
C THR A 429 19.99 -11.76 -3.57
N GLU A 430 20.59 -10.76 -2.91
CA GLU A 430 20.30 -10.45 -1.52
C GLU A 430 18.88 -9.85 -1.44
N ASN A 431 18.04 -10.49 -0.66
CA ASN A 431 16.72 -9.98 -0.30
C ASN A 431 16.51 -10.23 1.19
N VAL A 432 15.79 -9.32 1.84
CA VAL A 432 15.38 -9.46 3.23
C VAL A 432 13.89 -9.82 3.27
N TYR A 433 13.57 -10.95 3.86
CA TYR A 433 12.19 -11.40 4.05
C TYR A 433 11.73 -11.15 5.48
N THR A 434 10.67 -10.37 5.64
CA THR A 434 10.01 -10.15 6.93
C THR A 434 8.79 -11.07 7.02
N VAL A 435 8.77 -11.92 8.04
CA VAL A 435 7.66 -12.82 8.34
C VAL A 435 6.87 -12.25 9.50
N LEU A 436 5.57 -12.06 9.31
CA LEU A 436 4.61 -11.55 10.30
C LEU A 436 3.65 -12.68 10.66
N VAL A 437 3.40 -12.91 11.95
CA VAL A 437 2.47 -13.95 12.42
C VAL A 437 1.27 -13.32 13.09
N TYR A 438 0.11 -13.51 12.48
CA TYR A 438 -1.17 -13.01 12.98
C TYR A 438 -1.98 -14.13 13.62
N TYR A 439 -2.78 -13.77 14.61
CA TYR A 439 -3.74 -14.64 15.26
C TYR A 439 -5.11 -14.00 15.30
N ARG A 440 -6.14 -14.78 14.97
CA ARG A 440 -7.53 -14.42 15.19
C ARG A 440 -8.24 -15.51 15.96
N GLY A 441 -8.43 -15.29 17.25
CA GLY A 441 -9.21 -16.19 18.09
C GLY A 441 -10.71 -16.18 17.75
N PHE A 442 -11.41 -17.25 18.12
CA PHE A 442 -12.85 -17.34 17.98
C PHE A 442 -13.55 -16.18 18.70
N GLY A 443 -14.42 -15.45 18.00
CA GLY A 443 -15.12 -14.28 18.53
C GLY A 443 -14.27 -13.00 18.61
N SER A 444 -13.00 -13.02 18.17
CA SER A 444 -12.16 -11.82 18.14
C SER A 444 -12.67 -10.81 17.10
N ARG A 445 -12.57 -9.52 17.45
CA ARG A 445 -13.00 -8.39 16.60
C ARG A 445 -11.85 -7.80 15.76
N SER A 446 -10.61 -8.25 15.97
CA SER A 446 -9.41 -7.82 15.25
C SER A 446 -8.39 -8.96 15.12
N ASP A 447 -7.50 -8.85 14.15
CA ASP A 447 -6.32 -9.72 14.06
C ASP A 447 -5.20 -9.17 14.95
N GLU A 448 -4.59 -10.03 15.77
CA GLU A 448 -3.47 -9.69 16.65
C GLU A 448 -2.14 -10.07 15.97
N LEU A 449 -1.16 -9.17 15.96
CA LEU A 449 0.19 -9.48 15.49
C LEU A 449 1.03 -10.05 16.66
N LEU A 450 1.26 -11.36 16.65
CA LEU A 450 1.88 -12.11 17.76
C LEU A 450 3.41 -12.15 17.72
N GLY A 451 4.01 -11.77 16.60
CA GLY A 451 5.44 -11.86 16.42
C GLY A 451 5.84 -11.52 15.00
N TYR A 452 7.12 -11.19 14.84
CA TYR A 452 7.75 -11.11 13.53
C TYR A 452 9.19 -11.64 13.60
N THR A 453 9.73 -12.01 12.45
CA THR A 453 11.17 -12.27 12.28
C THR A 453 11.62 -11.82 10.91
N THR A 454 12.92 -11.64 10.73
CA THR A 454 13.53 -11.27 9.46
C THR A 454 14.61 -12.27 9.09
N VAL A 455 14.67 -12.67 7.83
CA VAL A 455 15.71 -13.56 7.30
C VAL A 455 16.25 -13.00 5.99
N SER A 456 17.57 -12.96 5.84
CA SER A 456 18.23 -12.60 4.57
C SER A 456 18.46 -13.85 3.72
N SER A 457 18.36 -13.72 2.40
CA SER A 457 18.80 -14.75 1.45
C SER A 457 20.32 -14.87 1.38
N MET A 458 21.06 -13.86 1.81
CA MET A 458 22.50 -13.98 1.97
C MET A 458 22.77 -14.85 3.20
N ILE A 459 23.29 -16.06 2.96
CA ILE A 459 23.83 -16.90 4.04
C ILE A 459 24.96 -16.09 4.67
N ALA A 460 24.84 -15.75 5.96
CA ALA A 460 25.96 -15.24 6.74
C ALA A 460 27.11 -16.25 6.60
N ARG A 461 28.11 -15.91 5.80
CA ARG A 461 29.31 -16.73 5.61
C ARG A 461 30.21 -16.64 6.82
#